data_AF-A0A1F4PRT3-F1
#
_entry.id   AF-A0A1F4PRT3-F1
#
_cell.length_a   1.000
_cell.length_b   1.000
_cell.length_c   1.000
_cell.angle_alpha   90.00
_cell.angle_beta   90.00
_cell.angle_gamma   90.00
#
_symmetry.space_group_name_H-M   'P 1'
#
loop_
_entity.id
_entity.type
_entity.pdbx_description
1 polymer ?
#
loop_
_entity_poly.entity_id
_entity_poly.type
_entity_poly.pdbx_seq_one_letter_code
_entity_poly.pdbx_strand_id
1 'polypeptide(L)'
;MSGKIIPHILMTMCIFHSVIVVAQSPAKVKNNPISSEIADFKIPDFNENDQSLASLTRQEVDLVNFFCKPIEFTPDGISYYFKYVYNHPEYVNYLPYNFSHMIQFLQYGIRSGQNEQFAGSVIKMFLQKIKAAPYVEAESFAEFLPKLTQAMKPFLEKKEASFLHEMQIVIKEKLSKIFAQYFAYFQKNPDGFMNSLAEQIAKQTNQSITQQHIDVEHLKKDILRFIEMASNKLVWSSKDDIQVWYTCNRLAHECQICLDQKVLCNQDALDDICWSFIHRFCYFVELSHEVLSKNFFAQVLHDLQTKPLALVALEEQEDLMTTKKSHLMSRMQLYKDMRQSIVGT
;
A
#
# COMPACT_ATOMS: atom_id res chain seq x y z
N MET A 1 -13.33 -34.66 -17.93
CA MET A 1 -12.71 -33.90 -16.83
C MET A 1 -12.44 -32.49 -17.31
N SER A 2 -13.36 -31.56 -17.13
CA SER A 2 -13.23 -30.15 -17.55
C SER A 2 -13.48 -29.26 -16.32
N GLY A 3 -12.40 -28.96 -15.60
CA GLY A 3 -12.41 -28.21 -14.34
C GLY A 3 -12.13 -26.73 -14.56
N LYS A 4 -13.19 -25.92 -14.42
CA LYS A 4 -13.26 -24.54 -13.92
C LYS A 4 -11.92 -23.80 -13.65
N ILE A 5 -11.51 -22.95 -14.59
CA ILE A 5 -10.55 -21.83 -14.39
C ILE A 5 -11.24 -20.50 -14.74
N ILE A 6 -12.38 -20.21 -14.11
CA ILE A 6 -13.22 -19.04 -14.44
C ILE A 6 -13.33 -17.96 -13.32
N PRO A 7 -13.06 -18.22 -12.01
CA PRO A 7 -13.21 -17.15 -11.01
C PRO A 7 -12.18 -16.00 -11.12
N HIS A 8 -10.95 -16.29 -11.57
CA HIS A 8 -9.84 -15.31 -11.49
C HIS A 8 -9.83 -14.28 -12.63
N ILE A 9 -10.36 -14.63 -13.80
CA ILE A 9 -10.43 -13.74 -14.97
C ILE A 9 -11.57 -12.70 -14.79
N LEU A 10 -12.72 -13.12 -14.25
CA LEU A 10 -13.84 -12.22 -13.97
C LEU A 10 -13.51 -11.17 -12.90
N MET A 11 -12.78 -11.54 -11.84
CA MET A 11 -12.38 -10.59 -10.80
C MET A 11 -11.36 -9.55 -11.32
N THR A 12 -10.48 -9.96 -12.23
CA THR A 12 -9.52 -9.07 -12.88
C THR A 12 -10.27 -8.09 -13.82
N MET A 13 -11.20 -8.59 -14.64
CA MET A 13 -12.02 -7.73 -15.51
C MET A 13 -12.89 -6.71 -14.73
N CYS A 14 -13.42 -7.06 -13.56
CA CYS A 14 -14.16 -6.10 -12.73
C CYS A 14 -13.26 -4.98 -12.17
N ILE A 15 -12.02 -5.28 -11.75
CA ILE A 15 -11.08 -4.26 -11.27
C ILE A 15 -10.66 -3.34 -12.43
N PHE A 16 -10.38 -3.90 -13.60
CA PHE A 16 -10.07 -3.13 -14.81
C PHE A 16 -11.26 -2.27 -15.28
N HIS A 17 -12.48 -2.81 -15.24
CA HIS A 17 -13.68 -2.06 -15.61
C HIS A 17 -13.96 -0.94 -14.60
N SER A 18 -13.80 -1.17 -13.29
CA SER A 18 -13.96 -0.11 -12.28
C SER A 18 -12.93 1.00 -12.45
N VAL A 19 -11.63 0.69 -12.66
CA VAL A 19 -10.60 1.72 -12.86
C VAL A 19 -10.78 2.47 -14.19
N ILE A 20 -11.13 1.77 -15.27
CA ILE A 20 -11.34 2.38 -16.60
C ILE A 20 -12.64 3.20 -16.65
N VAL A 21 -13.76 2.67 -16.15
CA VAL A 21 -15.06 3.37 -16.12
C VAL A 21 -15.00 4.61 -15.22
N VAL A 22 -14.31 4.53 -14.09
CA VAL A 22 -14.10 5.67 -13.20
C VAL A 22 -13.14 6.70 -13.80
N ALA A 23 -12.09 6.26 -14.50
CA ALA A 23 -11.17 7.17 -15.20
C ALA A 23 -11.77 7.81 -16.47
N GLN A 24 -12.76 7.18 -17.09
CA GLN A 24 -13.47 7.68 -18.27
C GLN A 24 -14.73 8.50 -17.92
N SER A 25 -15.13 8.55 -16.65
CA SER A 25 -16.24 9.40 -16.21
C SER A 25 -15.81 10.88 -16.27
N PRO A 26 -16.54 11.76 -16.98
CA PRO A 26 -16.20 13.18 -17.06
C PRO A 26 -16.47 13.85 -15.72
N ALA A 27 -15.51 13.81 -14.81
CA ALA A 27 -15.53 14.63 -13.61
C ALA A 27 -15.48 16.11 -14.05
N LYS A 28 -16.49 16.89 -13.67
CA LYS A 28 -16.41 18.36 -13.76
C LYS A 28 -15.28 18.81 -12.84
N VAL A 29 -14.08 18.98 -13.41
CA VAL A 29 -12.92 19.55 -12.72
C VAL A 29 -13.31 20.95 -12.27
N LYS A 30 -13.65 21.10 -10.98
CA LYS A 30 -13.73 22.41 -10.35
C LYS A 30 -12.29 22.82 -10.04
N ASN A 31 -11.81 23.83 -10.75
CA ASN A 31 -10.53 24.49 -10.47
C ASN A 31 -10.57 25.10 -9.07
N ASN A 32 -10.14 24.36 -8.05
CA ASN A 32 -9.75 24.92 -6.76
C ASN A 32 -8.22 25.11 -6.80
N PRO A 33 -7.70 26.31 -6.56
CA PRO A 33 -6.27 26.52 -6.42
C PRO A 33 -5.87 26.07 -5.01
N ILE A 34 -5.39 24.84 -4.88
CA ILE A 34 -4.66 24.39 -3.69
C ILE A 34 -3.17 24.42 -4.06
N SER A 35 -2.47 25.35 -3.40
CA SER A 35 -1.02 25.55 -3.23
C SER A 35 -0.05 24.97 -4.28
N SER A 36 0.71 25.89 -4.87
CA SER A 36 1.81 25.73 -5.83
C SER A 36 3.09 25.07 -5.26
N GLU A 37 2.99 24.11 -4.34
CA GLU A 37 4.14 23.53 -3.64
C GLU A 37 4.49 22.07 -4.02
N ILE A 38 3.76 21.45 -4.97
CA ILE A 38 3.92 20.01 -5.26
C ILE A 38 4.25 19.72 -6.74
N ALA A 39 4.71 20.74 -7.48
CA ALA A 39 5.04 20.60 -8.92
C ALA A 39 6.47 20.08 -9.20
N ASP A 40 7.33 19.94 -8.19
CA ASP A 40 8.71 19.50 -8.37
C ASP A 40 8.90 18.01 -8.04
N PHE A 41 8.23 17.13 -8.79
CA PHE A 41 8.74 15.75 -8.91
C PHE A 41 9.91 15.79 -9.91
N LYS A 42 11.09 16.18 -9.43
CA LYS A 42 12.33 15.87 -10.16
C LYS A 42 12.43 14.36 -10.21
N ILE A 43 12.45 13.81 -11.42
CA ILE A 43 13.07 12.49 -11.66
C ILE A 43 14.41 12.56 -10.92
N PRO A 44 14.76 11.60 -10.04
CA PRO A 44 16.09 11.60 -9.44
C PRO A 44 17.08 11.74 -10.60
N ASP A 45 17.90 12.80 -10.58
CA ASP A 45 19.03 12.92 -11.48
C ASP A 45 19.88 11.68 -11.18
N PHE A 46 19.76 10.67 -12.04
CA PHE A 46 20.58 9.47 -11.95
C PHE A 46 22.01 9.95 -12.11
N ASN A 47 22.74 9.96 -11.01
CA ASN A 47 24.13 10.35 -10.99
C ASN A 47 24.88 9.35 -11.89
N GLU A 48 25.48 9.80 -12.99
CA GLU A 48 26.29 8.96 -13.90
C GLU A 48 27.45 8.23 -13.18
N ASN A 49 27.72 8.59 -11.91
CA ASN A 49 28.68 7.95 -11.02
C ASN A 49 28.13 6.71 -10.27
N ASP A 50 26.86 6.36 -10.41
CA ASP A 50 26.32 5.12 -9.85
C ASP A 50 26.81 3.92 -10.68
N GLN A 51 27.91 3.31 -10.23
CA GLN A 51 28.61 2.20 -10.90
C GLN A 51 27.72 0.97 -11.17
N SER A 52 26.49 0.93 -10.65
CA SER A 52 25.52 -0.14 -10.89
C SER A 52 24.88 -0.11 -12.29
N LEU A 53 24.82 1.06 -12.95
CA LEU A 53 24.23 1.25 -14.28
C LEU A 53 25.24 1.14 -15.43
N ALA A 54 26.53 1.27 -15.13
CA ALA A 54 27.62 1.26 -16.13
C ALA A 54 27.79 -0.09 -16.87
N SER A 55 27.13 -1.16 -16.41
CA SER A 55 27.15 -2.49 -17.02
C SER A 55 25.89 -2.82 -17.84
N LEU A 56 24.90 -1.93 -17.90
CA LEU A 56 23.68 -2.19 -18.68
C LEU A 56 23.91 -1.95 -20.17
N THR A 57 23.39 -2.85 -20.97
CA THR A 57 23.28 -2.66 -22.42
C THR A 57 22.34 -1.49 -22.71
N ARG A 58 22.54 -0.84 -23.87
CA ARG A 58 21.67 0.26 -24.32
C ARG A 58 20.18 -0.12 -24.34
N GLN A 59 19.88 -1.39 -24.66
CA GLN A 59 18.52 -1.92 -24.68
C GLN A 59 17.90 -2.02 -23.28
N GLU A 60 18.68 -2.39 -22.26
CA GLU A 60 18.22 -2.41 -20.86
C GLU A 60 17.95 -1.00 -20.33
N VAL A 61 18.81 -0.03 -20.67
CA VAL A 61 18.59 1.39 -20.31
C VAL A 61 17.30 1.92 -20.95
N ASP A 62 17.06 1.62 -22.22
CA ASP A 62 15.83 2.02 -22.91
C ASP A 62 14.58 1.39 -22.27
N LEU A 63 14.66 0.13 -21.82
CA LEU A 63 13.56 -0.54 -21.10
C LEU A 63 13.33 0.04 -19.70
N VAL A 64 14.37 0.32 -18.93
CA VAL A 64 14.26 0.98 -17.63
C VAL A 64 13.56 2.33 -17.80
N ASN A 65 14.00 3.13 -18.76
CA ASN A 65 13.41 4.43 -19.07
C ASN A 65 11.94 4.29 -19.50
N PHE A 66 11.61 3.26 -20.28
CA PHE A 66 10.25 2.95 -20.67
C PHE A 66 9.34 2.64 -19.47
N PHE A 67 9.79 1.80 -18.53
CA PHE A 67 9.01 1.43 -17.34
C PHE A 67 9.00 2.48 -16.23
N CYS A 68 9.88 3.48 -16.29
CA CYS A 68 9.91 4.60 -15.34
C CYS A 68 9.21 5.85 -15.88
N LYS A 69 8.71 5.82 -17.12
CA LYS A 69 8.03 6.96 -17.73
C LYS A 69 6.74 7.30 -16.97
N PRO A 70 6.49 8.57 -16.60
CA PRO A 70 5.24 8.98 -15.97
C PRO A 70 4.00 8.63 -16.81
N ILE A 71 2.89 8.36 -16.11
CA ILE A 71 1.61 8.04 -16.71
C ILE A 71 0.92 9.32 -17.16
N GLU A 72 0.49 9.35 -18.41
CA GLU A 72 -0.40 10.38 -18.93
C GLU A 72 -1.84 10.03 -18.54
N PHE A 73 -2.43 10.79 -17.62
CA PHE A 73 -3.80 10.55 -17.13
C PHE A 73 -4.88 11.13 -18.07
N THR A 74 -4.78 10.77 -19.35
CA THR A 74 -5.81 10.95 -20.37
C THR A 74 -6.44 9.58 -20.70
N PRO A 75 -7.62 9.51 -21.34
CA PRO A 75 -8.19 8.22 -21.75
C PRO A 75 -7.24 7.36 -22.59
N ASP A 76 -6.51 7.99 -23.52
CA ASP A 76 -5.53 7.32 -24.37
C ASP A 76 -4.27 6.95 -23.59
N GLY A 77 -3.78 7.80 -22.70
CA GLY A 77 -2.59 7.55 -21.90
C GLY A 77 -2.78 6.41 -20.88
N ILE A 78 -3.94 6.35 -20.22
CA ILE A 78 -4.30 5.24 -19.33
C ILE A 78 -4.44 3.94 -20.12
N SER A 79 -5.09 3.99 -21.29
CA SER A 79 -5.23 2.83 -22.17
C SER A 79 -3.86 2.33 -22.66
N TYR A 80 -2.97 3.26 -23.01
CA TYR A 80 -1.60 2.97 -23.40
C TYR A 80 -0.84 2.30 -22.25
N TYR A 81 -0.86 2.89 -21.04
CA TYR A 81 -0.20 2.35 -19.87
C TYR A 81 -0.65 0.91 -19.60
N PHE A 82 -1.96 0.65 -19.59
CA PHE A 82 -2.45 -0.70 -19.36
C PHE A 82 -2.06 -1.68 -20.46
N LYS A 83 -2.14 -1.26 -21.72
CA LYS A 83 -1.86 -2.13 -22.86
C LYS A 83 -0.38 -2.48 -22.99
N TYR A 84 0.52 -1.50 -22.78
CA TYR A 84 1.93 -1.63 -23.13
C TYR A 84 2.90 -1.62 -21.94
N VAL A 85 2.51 -1.06 -20.79
CA VAL A 85 3.38 -0.97 -19.60
C VAL A 85 2.95 -1.98 -18.57
N TYR A 86 1.76 -1.82 -17.97
CA TYR A 86 1.29 -2.67 -16.88
C TYR A 86 1.22 -4.15 -17.28
N ASN A 87 0.69 -4.46 -18.47
CA ASN A 87 0.58 -5.83 -18.96
C ASN A 87 1.84 -6.35 -19.64
N HIS A 88 2.91 -5.55 -19.73
CA HIS A 88 4.18 -6.05 -20.26
C HIS A 88 4.72 -7.19 -19.38
N PRO A 89 5.18 -8.31 -19.95
CA PRO A 89 5.70 -9.44 -19.18
C PRO A 89 6.83 -9.05 -18.23
N GLU A 90 7.72 -8.16 -18.68
CA GLU A 90 8.87 -7.73 -17.88
C GLU A 90 8.55 -6.70 -16.81
N TYR A 91 7.36 -6.08 -16.81
CA TYR A 91 7.04 -5.02 -15.84
C TYR A 91 7.19 -5.47 -14.38
N VAL A 92 6.95 -6.76 -14.11
CA VAL A 92 7.13 -7.36 -12.78
C VAL A 92 8.59 -7.43 -12.31
N ASN A 93 9.55 -7.24 -13.21
CA ASN A 93 10.97 -7.14 -12.88
C ASN A 93 11.39 -5.70 -12.53
N TYR A 94 10.61 -4.69 -12.95
CA TYR A 94 10.92 -3.28 -12.71
C TYR A 94 10.13 -2.69 -11.53
N LEU A 95 8.88 -3.13 -11.35
CA LEU A 95 8.05 -2.72 -10.21
C LEU A 95 8.73 -2.87 -8.84
N PRO A 96 9.53 -3.93 -8.57
CA PRO A 96 10.28 -4.11 -7.32
C PRO A 96 11.19 -2.95 -6.93
N TYR A 97 11.64 -2.17 -7.91
CA TYR A 97 12.57 -1.05 -7.74
C TYR A 97 11.88 0.31 -7.78
N ASN A 98 10.65 0.36 -8.32
CA ASN A 98 9.98 1.63 -8.54
C ASN A 98 8.46 1.49 -8.42
N PHE A 99 7.93 2.00 -7.31
CA PHE A 99 6.50 2.04 -7.01
C PHE A 99 5.82 3.36 -7.45
N SER A 100 6.49 4.20 -8.24
CA SER A 100 5.99 5.54 -8.60
C SER A 100 4.65 5.50 -9.33
N HIS A 101 4.41 4.52 -10.20
CA HIS A 101 3.12 4.38 -10.88
C HIS A 101 1.95 4.22 -9.91
N MET A 102 2.15 3.48 -8.82
CA MET A 102 1.12 3.33 -7.78
C MET A 102 0.81 4.68 -7.12
N ILE A 103 1.85 5.43 -6.76
CA ILE A 103 1.71 6.78 -6.21
C ILE A 103 1.02 7.72 -7.20
N GLN A 104 1.38 7.66 -8.49
CA GLN A 104 0.77 8.47 -9.53
C GLN A 104 -0.74 8.20 -9.67
N PHE A 105 -1.17 6.92 -9.62
CA PHE A 105 -2.60 6.58 -9.62
C PHE A 105 -3.33 7.12 -8.39
N LEU A 106 -2.75 7.00 -7.20
CA LEU A 106 -3.34 7.53 -5.97
C LEU A 106 -3.45 9.07 -6.03
N GLN A 107 -2.40 9.75 -6.49
CA GLN A 107 -2.41 11.20 -6.70
C GLN A 107 -3.44 11.65 -7.74
N TYR A 108 -3.60 10.91 -8.83
CA TYR A 108 -4.67 11.14 -9.79
C TYR A 108 -6.05 10.99 -9.13
N GLY A 109 -6.23 9.96 -8.31
CA GLY A 109 -7.45 9.76 -7.53
C GLY A 109 -7.78 10.95 -6.65
N ILE A 110 -6.79 11.49 -5.93
CA ILE A 110 -6.96 12.70 -5.10
C ILE A 110 -7.39 13.89 -5.97
N ARG A 111 -6.67 14.17 -7.06
CA ARG A 111 -6.93 15.34 -7.93
C ARG A 111 -8.29 15.27 -8.63
N SER A 112 -8.75 14.07 -8.97
CA SER A 112 -10.04 13.85 -9.64
C SER A 112 -11.20 13.62 -8.67
N GLY A 113 -10.97 13.72 -7.36
CA GLY A 113 -12.02 13.61 -6.35
C GLY A 113 -12.53 12.18 -6.14
N GLN A 114 -11.70 11.17 -6.41
CA GLN A 114 -12.04 9.77 -6.20
C GLN A 114 -12.14 9.40 -4.72
N ASN A 115 -12.84 8.30 -4.46
CA ASN A 115 -13.11 7.77 -3.13
C ASN A 115 -12.18 6.59 -2.77
N GLU A 116 -12.38 6.06 -1.57
CA GLU A 116 -11.67 4.91 -1.00
C GLU A 116 -11.76 3.64 -1.87
N GLN A 117 -12.85 3.45 -2.63
CA GLN A 117 -13.02 2.30 -3.51
C GLN A 117 -12.06 2.34 -4.70
N PHE A 118 -11.82 3.54 -5.24
CA PHE A 118 -10.79 3.74 -6.26
C PHE A 118 -9.40 3.42 -5.71
N ALA A 119 -9.05 3.97 -4.54
CA ALA A 119 -7.77 3.67 -3.89
C ALA A 119 -7.61 2.17 -3.65
N GLY A 120 -8.63 1.49 -3.13
CA GLY A 120 -8.62 0.04 -2.94
C GLY A 120 -8.42 -0.74 -4.24
N SER A 121 -8.97 -0.27 -5.36
CA SER A 121 -8.74 -0.87 -6.67
C SER A 121 -7.29 -0.71 -7.14
N VAL A 122 -6.68 0.46 -6.88
CA VAL A 122 -5.25 0.70 -7.15
C VAL A 122 -4.38 -0.23 -6.29
N ILE A 123 -4.63 -0.33 -4.97
CA ILE A 123 -3.89 -1.24 -4.08
C ILE A 123 -3.98 -2.68 -4.59
N LYS A 124 -5.18 -3.17 -4.93
CA LYS A 124 -5.39 -4.54 -5.44
C LYS A 124 -4.64 -4.80 -6.74
N MET A 125 -4.65 -3.83 -7.65
CA MET A 125 -3.96 -3.92 -8.93
C MET A 125 -2.45 -4.10 -8.73
N PHE A 126 -1.82 -3.26 -7.91
CA PHE A 126 -0.38 -3.38 -7.64
C PHE A 126 -0.05 -4.60 -6.77
N LEU A 127 -0.93 -5.00 -5.85
CA LEU A 127 -0.80 -6.26 -5.10
C LEU A 127 -0.72 -7.47 -6.05
N GLN A 128 -1.54 -7.52 -7.10
CA GLN A 128 -1.47 -8.60 -8.09
C GLN A 128 -0.12 -8.61 -8.82
N LYS A 129 0.46 -7.45 -9.14
CA LYS A 129 1.78 -7.38 -9.77
C LYS A 129 2.91 -7.75 -8.82
N ILE A 130 2.88 -7.31 -7.56
CA ILE A 130 3.86 -7.72 -6.54
C ILE A 130 3.78 -9.23 -6.28
N LYS A 131 2.60 -9.84 -6.31
CA LYS A 131 2.46 -11.31 -6.24
C LYS A 131 3.20 -12.02 -7.38
N ALA A 132 3.23 -11.44 -8.58
CA ALA A 132 3.97 -11.98 -9.73
C ALA A 132 5.46 -11.61 -9.74
N ALA A 133 5.87 -10.55 -9.04
CA ALA A 133 7.26 -10.14 -8.95
C ALA A 133 8.11 -11.17 -8.16
N PRO A 134 9.35 -11.46 -8.58
CA PRO A 134 10.19 -12.44 -7.90
C PRO A 134 10.70 -11.95 -6.54
N TYR A 135 10.94 -10.64 -6.40
CA TYR A 135 11.41 -10.00 -5.17
C TYR A 135 10.90 -8.55 -5.10
N VAL A 136 11.20 -7.87 -3.99
CA VAL A 136 11.06 -6.43 -3.78
C VAL A 136 12.40 -5.91 -3.26
N GLU A 137 12.94 -4.84 -3.84
CA GLU A 137 14.19 -4.26 -3.34
C GLU A 137 13.90 -3.44 -2.08
N ALA A 138 14.68 -3.68 -1.02
CA ALA A 138 14.36 -3.19 0.32
C ALA A 138 14.47 -1.67 0.47
N GLU A 139 15.47 -1.03 -0.15
CA GLU A 139 15.65 0.43 -0.09
C GLU A 139 14.52 1.15 -0.84
N SER A 140 14.18 0.67 -2.03
CA SER A 140 13.08 1.16 -2.86
C SER A 140 11.75 1.07 -2.12
N PHE A 141 11.54 -0.02 -1.37
CA PHE A 141 10.35 -0.17 -0.54
C PHE A 141 10.35 0.78 0.67
N ALA A 142 11.51 0.96 1.33
CA ALA A 142 11.67 1.92 2.42
C ALA A 142 11.44 3.38 1.96
N GLU A 143 11.83 3.73 0.73
CA GLU A 143 11.53 5.04 0.14
C GLU A 143 10.08 5.20 -0.29
N PHE A 144 9.42 4.10 -0.64
CA PHE A 144 8.03 4.10 -1.07
C PHE A 144 7.05 4.28 0.10
N LEU A 145 7.30 3.66 1.25
CA LEU A 145 6.37 3.70 2.40
C LEU A 145 5.96 5.12 2.82
N PRO A 146 6.87 6.11 3.01
CA PRO A 146 6.46 7.48 3.33
C PRO A 146 5.52 8.09 2.27
N LYS A 147 5.80 7.83 0.98
CA LYS A 147 5.00 8.33 -0.14
C LYS A 147 3.61 7.68 -0.16
N LEU A 148 3.53 6.38 0.13
CA LEU A 148 2.27 5.66 0.27
C LEU A 148 1.45 6.26 1.42
N THR A 149 2.07 6.44 2.60
CA THR A 149 1.41 6.99 3.78
C THR A 149 0.77 8.35 3.49
N GLN A 150 1.54 9.24 2.87
CA GLN A 150 1.06 10.56 2.46
C GLN A 150 -0.07 10.48 1.44
N ALA A 151 0.05 9.62 0.42
CA ALA A 151 -0.94 9.47 -0.64
C ALA A 151 -2.25 8.81 -0.16
N MET A 152 -2.20 7.99 0.89
CA MET A 152 -3.37 7.28 1.41
C MET A 152 -4.23 8.12 2.35
N LYS A 153 -3.63 9.08 3.07
CA LYS A 153 -4.30 9.91 4.07
C LYS A 153 -5.64 10.51 3.59
N PRO A 154 -5.75 11.12 2.38
CA PRO A 154 -7.01 11.71 1.92
C PRO A 154 -8.14 10.72 1.63
N PHE A 155 -7.84 9.43 1.50
CA PHE A 155 -8.82 8.36 1.28
C PHE A 155 -9.29 7.71 2.59
N LEU A 156 -8.52 7.87 3.66
CA LEU A 156 -8.79 7.28 4.98
C LEU A 156 -9.42 8.28 5.95
N GLU A 157 -9.22 9.58 5.71
CA GLU A 157 -9.85 10.64 6.47
C GLU A 157 -11.32 10.84 6.07
N LYS A 158 -12.19 11.02 7.07
CA LYS A 158 -13.60 11.30 6.86
C LYS A 158 -13.78 12.66 6.19
N LYS A 159 -14.29 12.67 4.95
CA LYS A 159 -14.76 13.89 4.29
C LYS A 159 -16.20 14.17 4.69
N GLU A 160 -16.41 14.79 5.85
CA GLU A 160 -17.75 15.12 6.36
C GLU A 160 -18.56 15.94 5.34
N ALA A 161 -17.94 16.90 4.66
CA ALA A 161 -18.61 17.77 3.70
C ALA A 161 -19.06 17.06 2.41
N SER A 162 -18.26 16.15 1.84
CA SER A 162 -18.67 15.41 0.62
C SER A 162 -19.70 14.35 0.94
N PHE A 163 -19.53 13.67 2.08
CA PHE A 163 -20.49 12.69 2.60
C PHE A 163 -21.88 13.29 2.78
N LEU A 164 -21.97 14.48 3.40
CA LEU A 164 -23.25 15.17 3.58
C LEU A 164 -23.92 15.50 2.23
N HIS A 165 -23.15 15.88 1.22
CA HIS A 165 -23.69 16.19 -0.11
C HIS A 165 -24.22 14.93 -0.81
N GLU A 166 -23.47 13.85 -0.82
CA GLU A 166 -23.91 12.56 -1.39
C GLU A 166 -25.14 12.03 -0.66
N MET A 167 -25.13 12.10 0.67
CA MET A 167 -26.27 11.72 1.51
C MET A 167 -27.49 12.59 1.20
N GLN A 168 -27.33 13.90 1.00
CA GLN A 168 -28.42 14.79 0.60
C GLN A 168 -29.02 14.37 -0.75
N ILE A 169 -28.19 13.99 -1.74
CA ILE A 169 -28.68 13.52 -3.04
C ILE A 169 -29.51 12.25 -2.88
N VAL A 170 -28.96 11.25 -2.17
CA VAL A 170 -29.63 9.95 -1.94
C VAL A 170 -30.93 10.13 -1.16
N ILE A 171 -30.91 10.96 -0.10
CA ILE A 171 -32.10 11.30 0.67
C ILE A 171 -33.12 11.99 -0.25
N LYS A 172 -32.72 13.02 -1.01
CA LYS A 172 -33.62 13.77 -1.91
C LYS A 172 -34.30 12.87 -2.94
N GLU A 173 -33.56 12.01 -3.62
CA GLU A 173 -34.12 11.09 -4.62
C GLU A 173 -35.14 10.15 -4.00
N LYS A 174 -34.82 9.57 -2.84
CA LYS A 174 -35.72 8.65 -2.16
C LYS A 174 -36.92 9.34 -1.55
N LEU A 175 -36.75 10.53 -0.96
CA LEU A 175 -37.84 11.38 -0.49
C LEU A 175 -38.80 11.73 -1.62
N SER A 176 -38.28 12.10 -2.79
CA SER A 176 -39.10 12.40 -3.96
C SER A 176 -39.92 11.18 -4.37
N LYS A 177 -39.33 9.98 -4.34
CA LYS A 177 -40.02 8.72 -4.64
C LYS A 177 -41.08 8.37 -3.59
N ILE A 178 -40.77 8.52 -2.30
CA ILE A 178 -41.71 8.25 -1.20
C ILE A 178 -42.89 9.22 -1.27
N PHE A 179 -42.63 10.51 -1.47
CA PHE A 179 -43.68 11.51 -1.63
C PHE A 179 -44.56 11.19 -2.83
N ALA A 180 -43.98 10.88 -3.99
CA ALA A 180 -44.76 10.53 -5.18
C ALA A 180 -45.66 9.30 -4.96
N GLN A 181 -45.20 8.31 -4.19
CA GLN A 181 -45.93 7.05 -3.96
C GLN A 181 -46.97 7.15 -2.82
N TYR A 182 -46.68 7.91 -1.77
CA TYR A 182 -47.46 7.91 -0.53
C TYR A 182 -48.11 9.26 -0.22
N PHE A 183 -48.19 10.18 -1.19
CA PHE A 183 -48.82 11.50 -1.00
C PHE A 183 -50.26 11.42 -0.48
N ALA A 184 -51.05 10.48 -1.01
CA ALA A 184 -52.43 10.29 -0.56
C ALA A 184 -52.53 9.81 0.90
N TYR A 185 -51.52 9.09 1.40
CA TYR A 185 -51.42 8.70 2.80
C TYR A 185 -51.05 9.90 3.67
N PHE A 186 -50.08 10.73 3.22
CA PHE A 186 -49.72 11.98 3.89
C PHE A 186 -50.92 12.91 4.08
N GLN A 187 -51.81 13.04 3.08
CA GLN A 187 -53.03 13.84 3.20
C GLN A 187 -53.99 13.35 4.30
N LYS A 188 -54.00 12.04 4.58
CA LYS A 188 -54.90 11.42 5.57
C LYS A 188 -54.29 11.34 6.96
N ASN A 189 -52.98 11.16 7.07
CA ASN A 189 -52.25 11.04 8.33
C ASN A 189 -50.85 11.66 8.22
N PRO A 190 -50.74 13.00 8.34
CA PRO A 190 -49.48 13.72 8.15
C PRO A 190 -48.43 13.34 9.22
N ASP A 191 -48.84 13.20 10.48
CA ASP A 191 -47.92 12.87 11.57
C ASP A 191 -47.36 11.45 11.43
N GLY A 192 -48.21 10.47 11.11
CA GLY A 192 -47.78 9.10 10.87
C GLY A 192 -46.82 8.98 9.67
N PHE A 193 -47.08 9.75 8.61
CA PHE A 193 -46.16 9.84 7.47
C PHE A 193 -44.82 10.47 7.86
N MET A 194 -44.82 11.61 8.56
CA MET A 194 -43.59 12.31 8.95
C MET A 194 -42.73 11.48 9.91
N ASN A 195 -43.35 10.77 10.85
CA ASN A 195 -42.65 9.85 11.75
C ASN A 195 -42.00 8.69 10.98
N SER A 196 -42.74 8.06 10.06
CA SER A 196 -42.23 6.98 9.23
C SER A 196 -41.10 7.46 8.30
N LEU A 197 -41.22 8.68 7.78
CA LEU A 197 -40.21 9.31 6.94
C LEU A 197 -38.93 9.59 7.71
N ALA A 198 -39.05 10.16 8.91
CA ALA A 198 -37.93 10.43 9.79
C ALA A 198 -37.18 9.14 10.17
N GLU A 199 -37.92 8.07 10.50
CA GLU A 199 -37.34 6.74 10.79
C GLU A 199 -36.58 6.18 9.59
N GLN A 200 -37.13 6.30 8.38
CA GLN A 200 -36.47 5.85 7.16
C GLN A 200 -35.20 6.66 6.86
N ILE A 201 -35.22 7.99 7.01
CA ILE A 201 -34.03 8.84 6.86
C ILE A 201 -32.96 8.39 7.87
N ALA A 202 -33.32 8.27 9.15
CA ALA A 202 -32.39 7.86 10.20
C ALA A 202 -31.73 6.51 9.90
N LYS A 203 -32.53 5.51 9.49
CA LYS A 203 -32.03 4.19 9.10
C LYS A 203 -31.03 4.27 7.95
N GLN A 204 -31.29 5.11 6.96
CA GLN A 204 -30.47 5.21 5.76
C GLN A 204 -29.18 6.00 5.98
N THR A 205 -29.24 7.05 6.79
CA THR A 205 -28.07 7.78 7.28
C THR A 205 -27.15 6.83 8.02
N ASN A 206 -27.68 6.04 8.96
CA ASN A 206 -26.90 5.06 9.71
C ASN A 206 -26.26 4.01 8.80
N GLN A 207 -26.98 3.51 7.79
CA GLN A 207 -26.44 2.57 6.80
C GLN A 207 -25.28 3.18 6.00
N SER A 208 -25.43 4.43 5.54
CA SER A 208 -24.41 5.10 4.72
C SER A 208 -23.13 5.38 5.52
N ILE A 209 -23.28 5.86 6.76
CA ILE A 209 -22.15 6.05 7.70
C ILE A 209 -21.45 4.70 7.95
N THR A 210 -22.22 3.65 8.24
CA THR A 210 -21.68 2.31 8.51
C THR A 210 -20.93 1.78 7.30
N GLN A 211 -21.47 1.95 6.08
CA GLN A 211 -20.81 1.48 4.87
C GLN A 211 -19.48 2.19 4.62
N GLN A 212 -19.43 3.52 4.81
CA GLN A 212 -18.18 4.27 4.68
C GLN A 212 -17.11 3.76 5.66
N HIS A 213 -17.50 3.49 6.91
CA HIS A 213 -16.61 2.90 7.90
C HIS A 213 -16.09 1.53 7.46
N ILE A 214 -16.97 0.68 6.92
CA ILE A 214 -16.60 -0.64 6.40
C ILE A 214 -15.62 -0.51 5.24
N ASP A 215 -15.85 0.42 4.30
CA ASP A 215 -15.02 0.60 3.12
C ASP A 215 -13.62 1.11 3.48
N VAL A 216 -13.51 2.04 4.43
CA VAL A 216 -12.22 2.50 4.96
C VAL A 216 -11.47 1.37 5.66
N GLU A 217 -12.14 0.56 6.48
CA GLU A 217 -11.49 -0.57 7.16
C GLU A 217 -11.07 -1.68 6.17
N HIS A 218 -11.85 -1.91 5.12
CA HIS A 218 -11.42 -2.78 4.01
C HIS A 218 -10.19 -2.24 3.29
N LEU A 219 -10.15 -0.93 3.03
CA LEU A 219 -8.99 -0.29 2.40
C LEU A 219 -7.73 -0.47 3.26
N LYS A 220 -7.80 -0.23 4.58
CA LYS A 220 -6.66 -0.48 5.48
C LYS A 220 -6.20 -1.93 5.46
N LYS A 221 -7.12 -2.89 5.45
CA LYS A 221 -6.78 -4.33 5.32
C LYS A 221 -6.09 -4.65 3.99
N ASP A 222 -6.51 -4.01 2.90
CA ASP A 222 -5.86 -4.20 1.60
C ASP A 222 -4.46 -3.56 1.58
N ILE A 223 -4.24 -2.43 2.26
CA ILE A 223 -2.92 -1.83 2.46
C ILE A 223 -2.02 -2.75 3.29
N LEU A 224 -2.51 -3.28 4.42
CA LEU A 224 -1.77 -4.23 5.26
C LEU A 224 -1.30 -5.43 4.43
N ARG A 225 -2.21 -6.09 3.70
CA ARG A 225 -1.89 -7.22 2.83
C ARG A 225 -0.87 -6.87 1.75
N PHE A 226 -0.93 -5.64 1.22
CA PHE A 226 0.05 -5.15 0.26
C PHE A 226 1.44 -5.05 0.88
N ILE A 227 1.52 -4.44 2.07
CA ILE A 227 2.78 -4.29 2.80
C ILE A 227 3.35 -5.67 3.15
N GLU A 228 2.57 -6.56 3.76
CA GLU A 228 3.01 -7.93 4.09
C GLU A 228 3.50 -8.71 2.87
N MET A 229 2.79 -8.61 1.74
CA MET A 229 3.20 -9.30 0.51
C MET A 229 4.53 -8.77 -0.02
N ALA A 230 4.76 -7.46 0.04
CA ALA A 230 6.03 -6.86 -0.32
C ALA A 230 7.14 -7.26 0.68
N SER A 231 6.84 -7.21 1.98
CA SER A 231 7.75 -7.60 3.08
C SER A 231 8.28 -9.02 2.92
N ASN A 232 7.41 -9.97 2.57
CA ASN A 232 7.79 -11.37 2.37
C ASN A 232 8.73 -11.59 1.16
N LYS A 233 8.85 -10.59 0.29
CA LYS A 233 9.65 -10.65 -0.94
C LYS A 233 10.90 -9.76 -0.88
N LEU A 234 11.18 -9.13 0.24
CA LEU A 234 12.30 -8.21 0.35
C LEU A 234 13.63 -8.89 0.04
N VAL A 235 14.47 -8.21 -0.71
CA VAL A 235 15.85 -8.59 -0.98
C VAL A 235 16.72 -7.39 -0.67
N TRP A 236 17.81 -7.65 0.04
CA TRP A 236 18.80 -6.64 0.38
C TRP A 236 20.06 -6.83 -0.46
N SER A 237 20.72 -5.72 -0.79
CA SER A 237 22.04 -5.72 -1.40
C SER A 237 23.09 -6.10 -0.35
N SER A 238 23.89 -7.14 -0.61
CA SER A 238 24.99 -7.55 0.28
C SER A 238 26.24 -6.67 0.18
N LYS A 239 26.22 -5.61 -0.65
CA LYS A 239 27.38 -4.72 -0.86
C LYS A 239 27.74 -3.90 0.39
N ASP A 240 26.75 -3.58 1.21
CA ASP A 240 26.93 -2.90 2.49
C ASP A 240 26.08 -3.64 3.54
N ASP A 241 26.74 -4.54 4.26
CA ASP A 241 26.08 -5.43 5.21
C ASP A 241 25.43 -4.67 6.37
N ILE A 242 26.07 -3.62 6.88
CA ILE A 242 25.51 -2.79 7.95
C ILE A 242 24.27 -2.04 7.46
N GLN A 243 24.29 -1.54 6.22
CA GLN A 243 23.14 -0.86 5.63
C GLN A 243 21.91 -1.77 5.53
N VAL A 244 22.08 -3.09 5.33
CA VAL A 244 20.96 -4.05 5.37
C VAL A 244 20.23 -4.00 6.71
N TRP A 245 20.96 -3.97 7.82
CA TRP A 245 20.37 -3.85 9.16
C TRP A 245 19.64 -2.52 9.36
N TYR A 246 20.23 -1.41 8.92
CA TYR A 246 19.59 -0.10 9.02
C TYR A 246 18.33 0.02 8.16
N THR A 247 18.34 -0.56 6.95
CA THR A 247 17.17 -0.61 6.08
C THR A 247 16.03 -1.39 6.72
N CYS A 248 16.33 -2.54 7.35
CA CYS A 248 15.32 -3.33 8.06
C CYS A 248 14.66 -2.54 9.20
N ASN A 249 15.46 -1.81 10.00
CA ASN A 249 14.93 -0.96 11.06
C ASN A 249 14.16 0.25 10.53
N ARG A 250 14.63 0.85 9.44
CA ARG A 250 13.94 1.94 8.75
C ARG A 250 12.56 1.48 8.27
N LEU A 251 12.44 0.30 7.65
CA LEU A 251 11.16 -0.27 7.24
C LEU A 251 10.17 -0.39 8.40
N ALA A 252 10.61 -0.94 9.54
CA ALA A 252 9.77 -1.03 10.73
C ALA A 252 9.36 0.35 11.26
N HIS A 253 10.27 1.32 11.25
CA HIS A 253 9.97 2.70 11.64
C HIS A 253 8.95 3.36 10.70
N GLU A 254 9.07 3.19 9.39
CA GLU A 254 8.11 3.71 8.42
C GLU A 254 6.72 3.06 8.62
N CYS A 255 6.66 1.78 8.96
CA CYS A 255 5.40 1.12 9.32
C CYS A 255 4.80 1.64 10.63
N GLN A 256 5.62 1.98 11.63
CA GLN A 256 5.15 2.70 12.82
C GLN A 256 4.53 4.05 12.45
N ILE A 257 5.17 4.81 11.54
CA ILE A 257 4.60 6.06 11.02
C ILE A 257 3.27 5.81 10.30
N CYS A 258 3.15 4.72 9.52
CA CYS A 258 1.86 4.32 8.92
C CYS A 258 0.78 4.10 9.98
N LEU A 259 1.12 3.48 11.11
CA LEU A 259 0.19 3.28 12.22
C LEU A 259 -0.21 4.62 12.87
N ASP A 260 0.77 5.47 13.17
CA ASP A 260 0.54 6.78 13.80
C ASP A 260 -0.33 7.69 12.93
N GLN A 261 -0.19 7.58 11.61
CA GLN A 261 -1.01 8.28 10.62
C GLN A 261 -2.34 7.58 10.29
N LYS A 262 -2.69 6.51 11.02
CA LYS A 262 -3.93 5.72 10.87
C LYS A 262 -4.10 5.10 9.47
N VAL A 263 -2.99 4.85 8.79
CA VAL A 263 -2.95 4.07 7.54
C VAL A 263 -3.05 2.59 7.84
N LEU A 264 -2.42 2.12 8.92
CA LEU A 264 -2.64 0.80 9.48
C LEU A 264 -3.82 0.78 10.46
N CYS A 265 -4.42 -0.38 10.66
CA CYS A 265 -5.62 -0.54 11.49
C CYS A 265 -5.35 -0.37 12.99
N ASN A 266 -4.33 -1.06 13.49
CA ASN A 266 -4.05 -1.22 14.92
C ASN A 266 -2.61 -1.71 15.14
N GLN A 267 -2.23 -1.88 16.42
CA GLN A 267 -0.91 -2.39 16.80
C GLN A 267 -0.67 -3.83 16.35
N ASP A 268 -1.68 -4.70 16.35
CA ASP A 268 -1.54 -6.08 15.85
C ASP A 268 -1.07 -6.11 14.39
N ALA A 269 -1.61 -5.22 13.54
CA ALA A 269 -1.18 -5.10 12.15
C ALA A 269 0.29 -4.67 12.02
N LEU A 270 0.78 -3.81 12.91
CA LEU A 270 2.20 -3.46 12.94
C LEU A 270 3.05 -4.65 13.44
N ASP A 271 2.55 -5.40 14.42
CA ASP A 271 3.21 -6.58 14.97
C ASP A 271 3.45 -7.65 13.90
N ASP A 272 2.40 -7.97 13.12
CA ASP A 272 2.44 -8.91 12.00
C ASP A 272 3.46 -8.50 10.92
N ILE A 273 3.52 -7.19 10.60
CA ILE A 273 4.51 -6.64 9.68
C ILE A 273 5.93 -6.76 10.25
N CYS A 274 6.14 -6.44 11.53
CA CYS A 274 7.43 -6.56 12.19
C CYS A 274 7.93 -8.01 12.19
N TRP A 275 7.06 -8.98 12.49
CA TRP A 275 7.40 -10.40 12.37
C TRP A 275 7.77 -10.78 10.93
N SER A 276 7.05 -10.28 9.93
CA SER A 276 7.38 -10.49 8.52
C SER A 276 8.77 -9.96 8.16
N PHE A 277 9.13 -8.76 8.62
CA PHE A 277 10.48 -8.21 8.44
C PHE A 277 11.55 -9.05 9.16
N ILE A 278 11.31 -9.47 10.39
CA ILE A 278 12.22 -10.30 11.18
C ILE A 278 12.52 -11.62 10.48
N HIS A 279 11.47 -12.35 10.08
CA HIS A 279 11.65 -13.63 9.40
C HIS A 279 12.37 -13.47 8.08
N ARG A 280 12.03 -12.43 7.30
CA ARG A 280 12.68 -12.18 6.03
C ARG A 280 14.14 -11.75 6.19
N PHE A 281 14.46 -10.93 7.20
CA PHE A 281 15.83 -10.54 7.53
C PHE A 281 16.66 -11.74 8.02
N CYS A 282 16.10 -12.58 8.89
CA CYS A 282 16.72 -13.83 9.31
C CYS A 282 17.02 -14.76 8.12
N TYR A 283 16.11 -14.86 7.15
CA TYR A 283 16.32 -15.61 5.91
C TYR A 283 17.48 -15.03 5.08
N PHE A 284 17.59 -13.71 4.96
CA PHE A 284 18.75 -13.08 4.31
C PHE A 284 20.07 -13.42 5.00
N VAL A 285 20.11 -13.33 6.33
CA VAL A 285 21.31 -13.67 7.12
C VAL A 285 21.65 -15.15 6.95
N GLU A 286 20.67 -16.04 6.97
CA GLU A 286 20.87 -17.48 6.71
C GLU A 286 21.51 -17.75 5.34
N LEU A 287 21.12 -17.02 4.30
CA LEU A 287 21.71 -17.17 2.97
C LEU A 287 23.09 -16.53 2.82
N SER A 288 23.40 -15.52 3.64
CA SER A 288 24.53 -14.62 3.41
C SER A 288 25.57 -14.64 4.53
N HIS A 289 25.38 -15.40 5.61
CA HIS A 289 26.21 -15.31 6.83
C HIS A 289 27.71 -15.52 6.57
N GLU A 290 28.08 -16.28 5.53
CA GLU A 290 29.48 -16.52 5.15
C GLU A 290 30.19 -15.23 4.71
N VAL A 291 29.48 -14.33 4.02
CA VAL A 291 30.03 -13.10 3.45
C VAL A 291 29.82 -11.86 4.33
N LEU A 292 28.86 -11.87 5.26
CA LEU A 292 28.60 -10.75 6.17
C LEU A 292 29.76 -10.53 7.14
N SER A 293 30.15 -9.29 7.47
CA SER A 293 31.30 -8.95 8.33
C SER A 293 31.08 -9.26 9.82
N LYS A 294 32.17 -9.32 10.63
CA LYS A 294 32.06 -9.59 12.07
C LYS A 294 31.41 -8.40 12.78
N ASN A 295 31.69 -7.20 12.23
CA ASN A 295 31.13 -5.95 12.68
C ASN A 295 29.61 -5.92 12.49
N PHE A 296 29.08 -6.47 11.39
CA PHE A 296 27.64 -6.62 11.19
C PHE A 296 26.96 -7.31 12.38
N PHE A 297 27.38 -8.54 12.73
CA PHE A 297 26.77 -9.28 13.84
C PHE A 297 26.93 -8.56 15.18
N ALA A 298 28.10 -7.96 15.43
CA ALA A 298 28.34 -7.19 16.64
C ALA A 298 27.41 -5.97 16.74
N GLN A 299 27.22 -5.25 15.62
CA GLN A 299 26.36 -4.08 15.53
C GLN A 299 24.89 -4.43 15.75
N VAL A 300 24.39 -5.50 15.11
CA VAL A 300 23.00 -5.96 15.27
C VAL A 300 22.72 -6.34 16.72
N LEU A 301 23.61 -7.15 17.34
CA LEU A 301 23.45 -7.57 18.73
C LEU A 301 23.52 -6.38 19.70
N HIS A 302 24.46 -5.45 19.48
CA HIS A 302 24.58 -4.23 20.27
C HIS A 302 23.31 -3.37 20.17
N ASP A 303 22.79 -3.17 18.96
CA ASP A 303 21.58 -2.35 18.75
C ASP A 303 20.34 -2.98 19.39
N LEU A 304 20.18 -4.31 19.28
CA LEU A 304 19.09 -5.02 19.96
C LEU A 304 19.12 -4.87 21.48
N GLN A 305 20.31 -4.71 22.07
CA GLN A 305 20.46 -4.53 23.51
C GLN A 305 20.27 -3.08 23.96
N THR A 306 20.75 -2.12 23.17
CA THR A 306 20.93 -0.73 23.61
C THR A 306 19.92 0.25 23.03
N LYS A 307 19.30 -0.05 21.88
CA LYS A 307 18.41 0.88 21.18
C LYS A 307 16.93 0.48 21.32
N PRO A 308 16.01 1.46 21.46
CA PRO A 308 14.58 1.21 21.35
C PRO A 308 14.19 1.11 19.87
N LEU A 309 14.23 -0.09 19.32
CA LEU A 309 13.94 -0.33 17.91
C LEU A 309 12.46 -0.64 17.70
N ALA A 310 11.79 0.08 16.80
CA ALA A 310 10.38 -0.16 16.43
C ALA A 310 10.12 -1.63 16.04
N LEU A 311 11.11 -2.26 15.38
CA LEU A 311 11.08 -3.66 14.96
C LEU A 311 10.78 -4.65 16.09
N VAL A 312 11.17 -4.34 17.33
CA VAL A 312 11.03 -5.24 18.50
C VAL A 312 10.36 -4.54 19.69
N ALA A 313 9.75 -3.38 19.48
CA ALA A 313 9.19 -2.55 20.55
C ALA A 313 7.86 -3.09 21.08
N LEU A 314 7.09 -3.79 20.24
CA LEU A 314 5.83 -4.40 20.63
C LEU A 314 6.07 -5.70 21.41
N GLU A 315 5.49 -5.78 22.59
CA GLU A 315 5.51 -6.98 23.44
C GLU A 315 4.58 -8.05 22.88
N GLU A 316 4.95 -9.33 23.05
CA GLU A 316 4.07 -10.44 22.66
C GLU A 316 2.87 -10.52 23.62
N GLN A 317 1.73 -10.98 23.11
CA GLN A 317 0.50 -11.08 23.91
C GLN A 317 0.58 -12.11 25.06
N GLU A 318 1.43 -13.12 24.93
CA GLU A 318 1.53 -14.25 25.84
C GLU A 318 2.93 -14.33 26.47
N ASP A 319 3.02 -14.42 27.80
CA ASP A 319 4.28 -14.39 28.56
C ASP A 319 5.27 -15.50 28.17
N LEU A 320 4.77 -16.63 27.67
CA LEU A 320 5.56 -17.80 27.29
C LEU A 320 6.00 -17.79 25.82
N MET A 321 5.56 -16.80 25.03
CA MET A 321 5.98 -16.68 23.65
C MET A 321 7.41 -16.14 23.54
N THR A 322 8.13 -16.60 22.52
CA THR A 322 9.45 -16.05 22.22
C THR A 322 9.29 -14.64 21.69
N THR A 323 9.85 -13.66 22.39
CA THR A 323 9.83 -12.27 21.94
C THR A 323 10.62 -12.10 20.65
N LYS A 324 10.19 -11.16 19.80
CA LYS A 324 10.93 -10.71 18.59
C LYS A 324 12.42 -10.46 18.86
N LYS A 325 12.72 -9.75 19.95
CA LYS A 325 14.11 -9.47 20.38
C LYS A 325 14.88 -10.74 20.69
N SER A 326 14.30 -11.66 21.48
CA SER A 326 14.93 -12.94 21.82
C SER A 326 15.18 -13.80 20.59
N HIS A 327 14.17 -13.89 19.69
CA HIS A 327 14.28 -14.62 18.43
C HIS A 327 15.43 -14.09 17.56
N LEU A 328 15.47 -12.78 17.30
CA LEU A 328 16.54 -12.14 16.53
C LEU A 328 17.90 -12.35 17.17
N MET A 329 18.04 -12.10 18.48
CA MET A 329 19.32 -12.27 19.18
C MET A 329 19.84 -13.71 19.06
N SER A 330 18.98 -14.69 19.28
CA SER A 330 19.31 -16.11 19.15
C SER A 330 19.81 -16.45 17.74
N ARG A 331 19.11 -15.99 16.70
CA ARG A 331 19.49 -16.23 15.30
C ARG A 331 20.79 -15.54 14.94
N MET A 332 21.01 -14.30 15.36
CA MET A 332 22.25 -13.57 15.09
C MET A 332 23.45 -14.24 15.78
N GLN A 333 23.27 -14.72 17.01
CA GLN A 333 24.34 -15.42 17.74
C GLN A 333 24.69 -16.75 17.06
N LEU A 334 23.69 -17.54 16.66
CA LEU A 334 23.89 -18.79 15.92
C LEU A 334 24.75 -18.59 14.66
N TYR A 335 24.38 -17.63 13.80
CA TYR A 335 25.10 -17.38 12.54
C TYR A 335 26.47 -16.75 12.75
N LYS A 336 26.64 -15.93 13.80
CA LYS A 336 27.95 -15.43 14.21
C LYS A 336 28.89 -16.58 14.58
N ASP A 337 28.41 -17.58 15.32
CA ASP A 337 29.20 -18.72 15.78
C ASP A 337 29.53 -19.68 14.63
N MET A 338 28.56 -19.97 13.75
CA MET A 338 28.77 -20.75 12.52
C MET A 338 29.85 -20.14 11.62
N ARG A 339 29.92 -18.81 11.55
CA ARG A 339 30.97 -18.16 10.76
C ARG A 339 32.35 -18.28 11.42
N GLN A 340 32.42 -18.23 12.75
CA GLN A 340 33.70 -18.34 13.46
C GLN A 340 34.33 -19.73 13.28
N SER A 341 33.52 -20.79 13.18
CA SER A 341 34.04 -22.14 12.91
C SER A 341 34.61 -22.28 11.49
N ILE A 342 34.05 -21.60 10.49
CA ILE A 342 34.54 -21.63 9.10
C ILE A 342 35.89 -20.90 8.95
N VAL A 343 36.07 -19.76 9.64
CA VAL A 343 37.30 -18.95 9.52
C VAL A 343 38.45 -19.49 10.40
N GLY A 344 38.14 -20.38 11.35
CA GLY A 344 39.13 -21.00 12.25
C GLY A 344 39.79 -22.27 11.69
N THR A 345 39.31 -22.80 10.57
CA THR A 345 39.91 -23.90 9.78
C THR A 345 40.62 -23.33 8.57
#